data_AF-A0A2N7WTR6-F1
#
_entry.id   AF-A0A2N7WTR6-F1
#
_cell.length_a   1.000
_cell.length_b   1.000
_cell.length_c   1.000
_cell.angle_alpha   90.00
_cell.angle_beta   90.00
_cell.angle_gamma   90.00
#
_symmetry.space_group_name_H-M   'P 1'
#
loop_
_entity.id
_entity.type
_entity.pdbx_description
1 polymer ?
#
loop_
_entity_poly.entity_id
_entity_poly.type
_entity_poly.pdbx_seq_one_letter_code
_entity_poly.pdbx_strand_id
1 'polypeptide(L)'
;MPVAPDSPFAPSASVLLERRFVLEDLAATEAFGARFAQALEHVRTLPAFNGLHAQLRGDLGAGKTTLVRATLAGLGHKGRVRSPTYTLVEPYALGRPGGELEVYHFDLYRFADPAEWADAGFREYFDSGAICLVEWPEKAGDLLGTPDLVLALSVDARGIAPGSDEHRLLDVRAYSESGKACLERC
;
A
#
# COMPACT_ATOMS: atom_id res chain seq x y z
N MET A 1 17.85 -10.64 6.37
CA MET A 1 17.11 -11.90 6.61
C MET A 1 15.98 -11.92 5.60
N PRO A 2 15.87 -12.92 4.72
CA PRO A 2 14.73 -13.02 3.80
C PRO A 2 13.46 -13.22 4.64
N VAL A 3 12.42 -12.44 4.36
CA VAL A 3 11.12 -12.60 5.04
C VAL A 3 10.47 -13.85 4.44
N ALA A 4 10.30 -14.90 5.26
CA ALA A 4 9.60 -16.11 4.83
C ALA A 4 8.16 -15.77 4.39
N PRO A 5 7.62 -16.44 3.35
CA PRO A 5 6.30 -16.13 2.79
C PRO A 5 5.12 -16.38 3.74
N ASP A 6 5.35 -17.10 4.84
CA ASP A 6 4.40 -17.32 5.93
C ASP A 6 4.88 -16.59 7.19
N SER A 7 4.84 -15.26 7.15
CA SER A 7 5.09 -14.42 8.32
C SER A 7 3.87 -14.47 9.26
N PRO A 8 4.04 -14.55 10.60
CA PRO A 8 2.95 -14.66 11.59
C PRO A 8 1.98 -13.45 11.63
N PHE A 9 2.16 -12.47 10.74
CA PHE A 9 1.38 -11.24 10.64
C PHE A 9 0.36 -11.28 9.49
N ALA A 10 -0.10 -12.46 9.06
CA ALA A 10 -1.26 -12.54 8.18
C ALA A 10 -2.49 -12.03 8.95
N PRO A 11 -3.31 -11.11 8.39
CA PRO A 11 -4.53 -10.66 9.06
C PRO A 11 -5.40 -11.86 9.42
N SER A 12 -6.00 -11.86 10.61
CA SER A 12 -6.90 -12.94 11.06
C SER A 12 -8.24 -12.97 10.31
N ALA A 13 -8.53 -11.92 9.53
CA ALA A 13 -9.73 -11.80 8.72
C ALA A 13 -9.66 -12.70 7.47
N SER A 14 -10.82 -13.20 7.03
CA SER A 14 -10.94 -13.97 5.80
C SER A 14 -10.65 -13.11 4.58
N VAL A 15 -9.88 -13.66 3.63
CA VAL A 15 -9.66 -13.04 2.32
C VAL A 15 -10.95 -13.11 1.51
N LEU A 16 -11.41 -11.97 1.01
CA LEU A 16 -12.61 -11.84 0.17
C LEU A 16 -12.28 -11.98 -1.33
N LEU A 17 -11.07 -11.59 -1.73
CA LEU A 17 -10.55 -11.72 -3.09
C LEU A 17 -9.02 -11.72 -3.08
N GLU A 18 -8.41 -12.57 -3.89
CA GLU A 18 -6.96 -12.62 -4.12
C GLU A 18 -6.66 -12.58 -5.62
N ARG A 19 -5.65 -11.81 -6.03
CA ARG A 19 -5.14 -11.78 -7.41
C ARG A 19 -3.62 -11.67 -7.40
N ARG A 20 -3.00 -12.25 -8.44
CA ARG A 20 -1.57 -12.12 -8.72
C ARG A 20 -1.36 -11.34 -10.01
N PHE A 21 -0.40 -10.42 -9.98
CA PHE A 21 0.04 -9.65 -11.14
C PHE A 21 1.53 -9.88 -11.37
N VAL A 22 1.91 -10.04 -12.64
CA VAL A 22 3.31 -10.00 -13.06
C VAL A 22 3.63 -8.56 -13.45
N LEU A 23 4.62 -7.97 -12.80
CA LEU A 23 5.13 -6.64 -13.10
C LEU A 23 6.50 -6.82 -13.75
N GLU A 24 6.52 -6.83 -15.07
CA GLU A 24 7.71 -7.17 -15.84
C GLU A 24 8.85 -6.17 -15.63
N ASP A 25 8.51 -4.90 -15.44
CA ASP A 25 9.46 -3.81 -15.30
C ASP A 25 8.89 -2.67 -14.45
N LEU A 26 9.62 -1.54 -14.43
CA LEU A 26 9.16 -0.32 -13.78
C LEU A 26 7.85 0.20 -14.37
N ALA A 27 7.68 0.17 -15.70
CA ALA A 27 6.50 0.68 -16.37
C ALA A 27 5.25 -0.15 -16.00
N ALA A 28 5.38 -1.45 -15.83
CA ALA A 28 4.31 -2.33 -15.35
C ALA A 28 3.90 -1.99 -13.91
N THR A 29 4.87 -1.67 -13.05
CA THR A 29 4.61 -1.19 -11.67
C THR A 29 3.89 0.16 -11.69
N GLU A 30 4.31 1.09 -12.55
CA GLU A 30 3.68 2.38 -12.73
C GLU A 30 2.24 2.26 -13.26
N ALA A 31 2.03 1.39 -14.24
CA ALA A 31 0.72 1.09 -14.80
C ALA A 31 -0.23 0.47 -13.77
N PHE A 32 0.25 -0.47 -12.94
CA PHE A 32 -0.54 -1.01 -11.84
C PHE A 32 -0.88 0.10 -10.84
N GLY A 33 0.08 0.93 -10.43
CA GLY A 33 -0.16 2.05 -9.51
C GLY A 33 -1.21 3.02 -10.04
N ALA A 34 -1.20 3.33 -11.34
CA ALA A 34 -2.19 4.17 -12.00
C ALA A 34 -3.59 3.52 -12.02
N ARG A 35 -3.69 2.22 -12.30
CA ARG A 35 -4.98 1.49 -12.22
C ARG A 35 -5.51 1.45 -10.80
N PHE A 36 -4.64 1.20 -9.83
CA PHE A 36 -5.03 1.23 -8.42
C PHE A 36 -5.53 2.62 -7.99
N ALA A 37 -4.88 3.69 -8.45
CA ALA A 37 -5.38 5.05 -8.23
C ALA A 37 -6.77 5.30 -8.83
N GLN A 38 -7.03 4.83 -10.05
CA GLN A 38 -8.38 4.92 -10.67
C GLN A 38 -9.42 4.10 -9.89
N ALA A 39 -9.04 2.93 -9.39
CA ALA A 39 -9.90 2.11 -8.55
C ALA A 39 -10.25 2.84 -7.23
N LEU A 40 -9.28 3.49 -6.59
CA LEU A 40 -9.48 4.31 -5.40
C LEU A 40 -10.41 5.50 -5.67
N GLU A 41 -10.22 6.20 -6.79
CA GLU A 41 -11.10 7.29 -7.24
C GLU A 41 -12.55 6.84 -7.41
N HIS A 42 -12.76 5.63 -7.93
CA HIS A 42 -14.10 5.08 -8.04
C HIS A 42 -14.67 4.69 -6.68
N VAL A 43 -13.92 3.91 -5.89
CA VAL A 43 -14.39 3.35 -4.61
C VAL A 43 -14.71 4.45 -3.60
N ARG A 44 -13.94 5.56 -3.58
CA ARG A 44 -14.23 6.70 -2.69
C ARG A 44 -15.56 7.42 -2.97
N THR A 45 -16.18 7.18 -4.11
CA THR A 45 -17.50 7.74 -4.45
C THR A 45 -18.66 6.87 -3.99
N LEU A 46 -18.37 5.66 -3.49
CA LEU A 46 -19.39 4.75 -2.99
C LEU A 46 -19.91 5.21 -1.61
N PRO A 47 -21.22 5.09 -1.32
CA PRO A 47 -21.81 5.58 -0.06
C PRO A 47 -21.23 4.98 1.22
N ALA A 48 -20.65 3.77 1.13
CA ALA A 48 -20.07 3.06 2.27
C ALA A 48 -18.57 3.35 2.48
N PHE A 49 -17.98 4.25 1.69
CA PHE A 49 -16.56 4.58 1.83
C PHE A 49 -16.29 5.36 3.12
N ASN A 50 -15.39 4.85 3.94
CA ASN A 50 -14.99 5.43 5.21
C ASN A 50 -13.45 5.45 5.37
N GLY A 51 -12.73 5.59 4.25
CA GLY A 51 -11.28 5.46 4.16
C GLY A 51 -10.85 4.16 3.51
N LEU A 52 -9.54 4.01 3.31
CA LEU A 52 -8.95 2.77 2.81
C LEU A 52 -7.53 2.58 3.33
N HIS A 53 -7.28 1.46 3.99
CA HIS A 53 -6.01 1.05 4.55
C HIS A 53 -5.39 -0.06 3.69
N ALA A 54 -4.32 0.28 2.97
CA ALA A 54 -3.56 -0.65 2.15
C ALA A 54 -2.16 -0.87 2.72
N GLN A 55 -1.82 -2.13 2.97
CA GLN A 55 -0.54 -2.58 3.51
C GLN A 55 0.39 -3.07 2.40
N LEU A 56 1.57 -2.47 2.26
CA LEU A 56 2.59 -2.86 1.28
C LEU A 56 3.70 -3.67 1.96
N ARG A 57 3.86 -4.91 1.50
CA ARG A 57 4.85 -5.87 2.01
C ARG A 57 5.85 -6.25 0.93
N GLY A 58 7.01 -6.71 1.35
CA GLY A 58 8.09 -7.15 0.47
C GLY A 58 9.45 -6.74 0.98
N ASP A 59 10.49 -7.41 0.51
CA ASP A 59 11.87 -7.15 0.93
C ASP A 59 12.35 -5.73 0.59
N LEU A 60 13.50 -5.35 1.13
CA LEU A 60 14.18 -4.11 0.75
C LEU A 60 14.48 -4.15 -0.76
N GLY A 61 14.08 -3.11 -1.49
CA GLY A 61 14.21 -3.07 -2.96
C GLY A 61 13.11 -3.79 -3.75
N ALA A 62 12.10 -4.37 -3.08
CA ALA A 62 10.97 -5.01 -3.76
C ALA A 62 10.09 -4.04 -4.58
N GLY A 63 10.18 -2.73 -4.33
CA GLY A 63 9.45 -1.70 -5.09
C GLY A 63 8.24 -1.09 -4.40
N LYS A 64 8.07 -1.28 -3.08
CA LYS A 64 6.96 -0.73 -2.29
C LYS A 64 6.77 0.79 -2.49
N THR A 65 7.80 1.60 -2.23
CA THR A 65 7.75 3.06 -2.46
C THR A 65 7.52 3.44 -3.93
N THR A 66 7.99 2.62 -4.88
CA THR A 66 7.73 2.84 -6.31
C THR A 66 6.24 2.69 -6.60
N LEU A 67 5.60 1.66 -6.05
CA LEU A 67 4.16 1.48 -6.16
C LEU A 67 3.38 2.63 -5.50
N VAL A 68 3.75 3.05 -4.28
CA VAL A 68 3.13 4.21 -3.62
C VAL A 68 3.23 5.47 -4.48
N ARG A 69 4.42 5.75 -5.03
CA ARG A 69 4.65 6.89 -5.92
C ARG A 69 3.76 6.83 -7.15
N ALA A 70 3.68 5.67 -7.80
CA ALA A 70 2.83 5.48 -8.97
C ALA A 70 1.34 5.69 -8.65
N THR A 71 0.87 5.20 -7.50
CA THR A 71 -0.49 5.44 -7.03
C THR A 71 -0.75 6.91 -6.75
N LEU A 72 0.12 7.60 -6.01
CA LEU A 72 -0.01 9.03 -5.74
C LEU A 72 0.01 9.87 -7.04
N ALA A 73 0.88 9.53 -7.99
CA ALA A 73 0.91 10.16 -9.30
C ALA A 73 -0.41 9.94 -10.07
N GLY A 74 -0.97 8.73 -10.04
CA GLY A 74 -2.28 8.42 -10.61
C GLY A 74 -3.43 9.17 -9.93
N LEU A 75 -3.31 9.47 -8.63
CA LEU A 75 -4.22 10.34 -7.88
C LEU A 75 -3.95 11.84 -8.13
N GLY A 76 -3.03 12.19 -9.03
CA GLY A 76 -2.78 13.57 -9.45
C GLY A 76 -1.76 14.33 -8.59
N HIS A 77 -1.06 13.67 -7.67
CA HIS A 77 0.09 14.29 -7.01
C HIS A 77 1.20 14.59 -8.02
N LYS A 78 1.70 15.83 -8.05
CA LYS A 78 2.76 16.27 -8.98
C LYS A 78 4.13 16.44 -8.34
N GLY A 79 4.21 16.33 -7.02
CA GLY A 79 5.45 16.47 -6.27
C GLY A 79 6.28 15.20 -6.26
N ARG A 80 7.44 15.30 -5.61
CA ARG A 80 8.34 14.16 -5.44
C ARG A 80 7.90 13.33 -4.24
N VAL A 81 7.59 12.06 -4.48
CA VAL A 81 7.31 11.07 -3.42
C VAL A 81 8.60 10.32 -3.05
N ARG A 82 8.97 10.38 -1.78
CA ARG A 82 10.06 9.60 -1.16
C ARG A 82 9.48 8.79 0.00
N SER A 83 10.14 7.71 0.38
CA SER A 83 9.75 6.99 1.59
C SER A 83 10.00 7.89 2.83
N PRO A 84 8.99 8.06 3.71
CA PRO A 84 9.13 8.80 4.97
C PRO A 84 9.80 7.96 6.05
N THR A 85 10.88 7.23 5.75
CA THR A 85 11.52 6.28 6.68
C THR A 85 11.87 6.89 8.05
N TYR A 86 12.17 8.21 8.11
CA TYR A 86 12.53 8.89 9.35
C TYR A 86 11.38 9.68 9.99
N THR A 87 10.45 10.19 9.18
CA THR A 87 9.26 10.90 9.68
C THR A 87 8.11 9.95 9.98
N LEU A 88 8.24 8.68 9.58
CA LEU A 88 7.28 7.58 9.63
C LEU A 88 6.02 7.78 8.78
N VAL A 89 5.55 9.03 8.64
CA VAL A 89 4.40 9.40 7.83
C VAL A 89 4.71 10.63 6.98
N GLU A 90 4.16 10.68 5.77
CA GLU A 90 4.10 11.87 4.91
C GLU A 90 2.64 12.08 4.46
N PRO A 91 2.04 13.25 4.73
CA PRO A 91 0.70 13.58 4.27
C PRO A 91 0.69 14.11 2.84
N TYR A 92 -0.32 13.72 2.07
CA TYR A 92 -0.58 14.20 0.72
C TYR A 92 -2.03 14.67 0.61
N ALA A 93 -2.18 15.98 0.50
CA ALA A 93 -3.46 16.65 0.37
C ALA A 93 -3.75 16.87 -1.13
N LEU A 94 -4.74 16.16 -1.68
CA LEU A 94 -5.03 16.13 -3.12
C LEU A 94 -6.39 16.76 -3.42
N GLY A 95 -6.38 17.97 -4.00
CA GLY A 95 -7.60 18.70 -4.33
C GLY A 95 -8.57 17.92 -5.24
N ARG A 96 -9.87 17.96 -4.91
CA ARG A 96 -10.96 17.35 -5.66
C ARG A 96 -12.13 18.33 -5.80
N PRO A 97 -13.03 18.13 -6.78
CA PRO A 97 -14.32 18.80 -6.75
C PRO A 97 -15.06 18.45 -5.45
N GLY A 98 -15.35 19.45 -4.63
CA GLY A 98 -16.08 19.28 -3.37
C GLY A 98 -15.23 19.02 -2.12
N GLY A 99 -13.89 19.09 -2.20
CA GLY A 99 -13.04 18.97 -1.02
C GLY A 99 -11.62 18.52 -1.35
N GLU A 100 -10.98 17.88 -0.39
CA GLU A 100 -9.63 17.36 -0.49
C GLU A 100 -9.63 15.85 -0.21
N LEU A 101 -8.83 15.10 -0.96
CA LEU A 101 -8.54 13.71 -0.68
C LEU A 101 -7.23 13.64 0.09
N GLU A 102 -7.32 13.27 1.36
CA GLU A 102 -6.17 13.00 2.22
C GLU A 102 -5.60 11.60 1.93
N VAL A 103 -4.30 11.55 1.65
CA VAL A 103 -3.55 10.30 1.54
C VAL A 103 -2.35 10.35 2.47
N TYR A 104 -2.20 9.36 3.34
CA TYR A 104 -1.07 9.23 4.25
C TYR A 104 -0.18 8.09 3.80
N HIS A 105 1.07 8.39 3.48
CA HIS A 105 2.09 7.38 3.20
C HIS A 105 2.85 7.11 4.49
N PHE A 106 2.76 5.89 5.00
CA PHE A 106 3.56 5.44 6.13
C PHE A 106 4.73 4.56 5.64
N ASP A 107 5.89 4.75 6.25
CA ASP A 107 6.99 3.78 6.17
C ASP A 107 7.47 3.46 7.59
N LEU A 108 7.11 2.26 8.05
CA LEU A 108 7.36 1.82 9.41
C LEU A 108 8.67 1.05 9.55
N TYR A 109 9.56 1.05 8.55
CA TYR A 109 10.81 0.28 8.58
C TYR A 109 11.65 0.54 9.85
N ARG A 110 11.65 1.80 10.32
CA ARG A 110 12.34 2.25 11.53
C ARG A 110 11.44 2.37 12.78
N PHE A 111 10.16 2.04 12.67
CA PHE A 111 9.27 1.98 13.82
C PHE A 111 9.75 0.87 14.76
N ALA A 112 10.07 1.24 16.00
CA ALA A 112 10.76 0.37 16.95
C ALA A 112 9.96 0.11 18.22
N ASP A 113 9.14 1.07 18.66
CA ASP A 113 8.38 0.97 19.90
C ASP A 113 6.87 1.14 19.65
N PRO A 114 6.04 0.11 19.90
CA PRO A 114 4.59 0.20 19.88
C PRO A 114 4.00 1.37 20.69
N ALA A 115 4.66 1.84 21.75
CA ALA A 115 4.20 3.00 22.53
C ALA A 115 4.16 4.28 21.69
N GLU A 116 5.09 4.45 20.75
CA GLU A 116 5.12 5.59 19.84
C GLU A 116 3.87 5.67 18.96
N TRP A 117 3.15 4.56 18.74
CA TRP A 117 1.90 4.54 17.98
C TRP A 117 0.84 5.45 18.59
N ALA A 118 0.68 5.35 19.92
CA ALA A 118 -0.29 6.14 20.67
C ALA A 118 0.21 7.58 20.84
N ASP A 119 1.48 7.75 21.19
CA ASP A 119 2.08 9.08 21.42
C ASP A 119 2.09 9.95 20.15
N ALA A 120 2.28 9.33 18.98
CA ALA A 120 2.25 10.02 17.69
C ALA A 120 0.82 10.23 17.14
N GLY A 121 -0.21 9.72 17.82
CA GLY A 121 -1.60 9.86 17.38
C GLY A 121 -1.93 9.13 16.07
N PHE A 122 -1.15 8.11 15.67
CA PHE A 122 -1.25 7.53 14.32
C PHE A 122 -2.61 6.91 14.02
N ARG A 123 -3.30 6.42 15.05
CA ARG A 123 -4.65 5.88 14.93
C ARG A 123 -5.64 6.86 14.29
N GLU A 124 -5.50 8.15 14.57
CA GLU A 124 -6.43 9.19 14.08
C GLU A 124 -6.41 9.30 12.56
N TYR A 125 -5.28 9.01 11.90
CA TYR A 125 -5.20 9.00 10.44
C TYR A 125 -6.07 7.91 9.80
N PHE A 126 -6.11 6.72 10.39
CA PHE A 126 -6.91 5.60 9.89
C PHE A 126 -8.41 5.83 10.13
N ASP A 127 -8.76 6.51 11.22
CA ASP A 127 -10.14 6.84 11.58
C ASP A 127 -10.68 8.10 10.85
N SER A 128 -9.83 8.84 10.15
CA SER A 128 -10.17 10.12 9.49
C SER A 128 -10.94 9.99 8.16
N GLY A 129 -11.11 8.78 7.64
CA GLY A 129 -11.66 8.56 6.30
C GLY A 129 -10.67 8.75 5.15
N ALA A 130 -9.38 8.89 5.46
CA ALA A 130 -8.30 9.02 4.49
C ALA A 130 -7.89 7.69 3.85
N ILE A 131 -7.04 7.78 2.83
CA ILE A 131 -6.33 6.62 2.27
C ILE A 131 -4.98 6.48 2.99
N CYS A 132 -4.72 5.35 3.62
CA CYS A 132 -3.46 5.05 4.29
C CYS A 132 -2.69 3.98 3.50
N LEU A 133 -1.51 4.33 2.99
CA LEU A 133 -0.59 3.44 2.29
C LEU A 133 0.59 3.11 3.21
N VAL A 134 0.65 1.89 3.73
CA VAL A 134 1.57 1.53 4.83
C VAL A 134 2.64 0.56 4.35
N GLU A 135 3.88 1.03 4.20
CA GLU A 135 5.04 0.15 4.01
C GLU A 135 5.51 -0.45 5.34
N TRP A 136 5.97 -1.69 5.29
CA TRP A 136 6.46 -2.46 6.46
C TRP A 136 5.42 -2.59 7.59
N PRO A 137 4.17 -2.98 7.29
CA PRO A 137 3.10 -3.08 8.29
C PRO A 137 3.43 -4.04 9.44
N GLU A 138 4.28 -5.05 9.22
CA GLU A 138 4.74 -5.99 10.23
C GLU A 138 5.44 -5.33 11.42
N LYS A 139 5.91 -4.09 11.28
CA LYS A 139 6.55 -3.33 12.34
C LYS A 139 5.58 -2.83 13.39
N ALA A 140 4.35 -2.50 12.99
CA ALA A 140 3.28 -2.14 13.91
C ALA A 140 2.34 -3.31 14.23
N GLY A 141 2.31 -4.36 13.39
CA GLY A 141 1.55 -5.58 13.65
C GLY A 141 0.06 -5.28 13.88
N ASP A 142 -0.49 -5.83 14.97
CA ASP A 142 -1.91 -5.70 15.31
C ASP A 142 -2.36 -4.26 15.61
N LEU A 143 -1.44 -3.33 15.87
CA LEU A 143 -1.78 -1.91 16.08
C LEU A 143 -2.45 -1.28 14.86
N LEU A 144 -2.16 -1.80 13.67
CA LEU A 144 -2.73 -1.33 12.40
C LEU A 144 -4.18 -1.82 12.18
N GLY A 145 -4.65 -2.79 12.96
CA GLY A 145 -5.92 -3.46 12.73
C GLY A 145 -5.98 -4.23 11.40
N THR A 146 -7.19 -4.62 11.00
CA THR A 146 -7.43 -5.34 9.76
C THR A 146 -7.31 -4.38 8.56
N PRO A 147 -6.44 -4.66 7.58
CA PRO A 147 -6.34 -3.83 6.38
C PRO A 147 -7.50 -4.08 5.43
N ASP A 148 -7.80 -3.13 4.54
CA ASP A 148 -8.67 -3.39 3.39
C ASP A 148 -7.95 -4.22 2.33
N LEU A 149 -6.66 -3.94 2.13
CA LEU A 149 -5.80 -4.57 1.14
C LEU A 149 -4.41 -4.89 1.69
N VAL A 150 -3.87 -6.03 1.30
CA VAL A 150 -2.44 -6.35 1.42
C VAL A 150 -1.86 -6.52 0.01
N LEU A 151 -0.83 -5.74 -0.30
CA LEU A 151 -0.06 -5.75 -1.55
C LEU A 151 1.35 -6.27 -1.26
N ALA A 152 1.60 -7.55 -1.55
CA ALA A 152 2.88 -8.21 -1.30
C ALA A 152 3.72 -8.28 -2.58
N LEU A 153 4.86 -7.58 -2.57
CA LEU A 153 5.84 -7.56 -3.66
C LEU A 153 6.97 -8.55 -3.40
N SER A 154 7.28 -9.38 -4.40
CA SER A 154 8.44 -10.27 -4.39
C SER A 154 9.21 -10.15 -5.70
N VAL A 155 10.52 -10.42 -5.66
CA VAL A 155 11.37 -10.48 -6.85
C VAL A 155 11.34 -11.90 -7.39
N ASP A 156 11.03 -12.08 -8.68
CA ASP A 156 11.09 -13.42 -9.29
C ASP A 156 12.53 -13.74 -9.71
N ALA A 157 13.24 -14.45 -8.85
CA ALA A 157 14.63 -14.84 -9.10
C ALA A 157 14.79 -15.92 -10.20
N ARG A 158 13.70 -16.49 -10.72
CA ARG A 158 13.75 -17.64 -11.65
C ARG A 158 14.06 -17.28 -13.10
N GLY A 159 14.22 -16.00 -13.42
CA GLY A 159 14.48 -15.51 -14.79
C GLY A 159 15.83 -14.83 -15.01
N ILE A 160 16.73 -14.77 -14.02
CA ILE A 160 17.91 -13.89 -14.09
C ILE A 160 19.00 -14.47 -15.00
N ALA A 161 18.90 -14.18 -16.29
CA ALA A 161 20.08 -14.02 -17.12
C ALA A 161 20.78 -12.71 -16.69
N PRO A 162 22.12 -12.65 -16.59
CA PRO A 162 22.83 -11.40 -16.30
C PRO A 162 22.41 -10.30 -17.30
N GLY A 163 21.84 -9.20 -16.81
CA GLY A 163 21.37 -8.08 -17.63
C GLY A 163 19.88 -8.08 -18.01
N SER A 164 19.07 -9.00 -17.47
CA SER A 164 17.60 -8.93 -17.56
C SER A 164 17.02 -7.99 -16.50
N ASP A 165 15.95 -7.27 -16.86
CA ASP A 165 15.17 -6.48 -15.90
C ASP A 165 14.54 -7.43 -14.86
N GLU A 166 14.71 -7.09 -13.58
CA GLU A 166 14.19 -7.93 -12.51
C GLU A 166 12.66 -7.88 -12.45
N HIS A 167 11.99 -8.93 -12.89
CA HIS A 167 10.53 -9.04 -12.80
C HIS A 167 10.07 -9.10 -11.32
N ARG A 168 8.95 -8.42 -11.02
CA ARG A 168 8.27 -8.49 -9.72
C ARG A 168 6.98 -9.27 -9.84
N LEU A 169 6.64 -10.01 -8.80
CA LEU A 169 5.31 -10.55 -8.58
C LEU A 169 4.62 -9.71 -7.52
N LEU A 170 3.39 -9.32 -7.80
CA LEU A 170 2.51 -8.61 -6.86
C LEU A 170 1.33 -9.51 -6.53
N ASP A 171 1.28 -10.00 -5.30
CA ASP A 171 0.14 -10.71 -4.74
C ASP A 171 -0.72 -9.72 -3.96
N VAL A 172 -2.00 -9.59 -4.32
CA VAL A 172 -2.93 -8.66 -3.70
C VAL A 172 -4.09 -9.44 -3.08
N ARG A 173 -4.35 -9.19 -1.79
CA ARG A 173 -5.46 -9.77 -1.02
C ARG A 173 -6.34 -8.68 -0.46
N ALA A 174 -7.65 -8.81 -0.66
CA ALA A 174 -8.66 -7.93 -0.08
C ALA A 174 -9.35 -8.58 1.12
N TYR A 175 -9.59 -7.79 2.17
CA TYR A 175 -10.24 -8.24 3.42
C TYR A 175 -11.48 -7.43 3.79
N SER A 176 -11.82 -6.41 3.00
CA SER A 176 -13.06 -5.62 3.11
C SER A 176 -13.75 -5.48 1.76
N GLU A 177 -15.02 -5.07 1.77
CA GLU A 177 -15.76 -4.81 0.52
C GLU A 177 -15.15 -3.63 -0.28
N SER A 178 -14.64 -2.59 0.40
CA SER A 178 -13.91 -1.48 -0.25
C SER A 178 -12.62 -1.97 -0.91
N GLY A 179 -11.84 -2.78 -0.20
CA GLY A 179 -10.62 -3.40 -0.72
C GLY A 179 -10.92 -4.32 -1.91
N LYS A 180 -11.97 -5.14 -1.81
CA LYS A 180 -12.42 -6.04 -2.88
C LYS A 180 -12.86 -5.24 -4.11
N ALA A 181 -13.67 -4.20 -3.93
CA ALA A 181 -14.12 -3.34 -5.02
C ALA A 181 -12.94 -2.65 -5.73
N CYS A 182 -11.90 -2.25 -4.99
CA CYS A 182 -10.65 -1.76 -5.57
C CYS A 182 -9.95 -2.85 -6.40
N LEU A 183 -9.77 -4.04 -5.83
CA LEU A 183 -9.04 -5.13 -6.48
C LEU A 183 -9.74 -5.69 -7.72
N GLU A 184 -11.07 -5.67 -7.78
CA GLU A 184 -11.84 -6.03 -8.98
C GLU A 184 -11.59 -5.09 -10.17
N ARG A 185 -11.06 -3.89 -9.92
CA ARG A 185 -10.79 -2.85 -10.92
C ARG A 185 -9.31 -2.73 -11.30
N CYS A 186 -8.45 -3.56 -10.71
CA CYS A 186 -6.99 -3.54 -10.93
C CYS A 186 -6.52 -4.56 -11.97
#